data_AF-A0A5M9M369-F1
#
_entry.id   AF-A0A5M9M369-F1
#
_cell.length_a   1.000
_cell.length_b   1.000
_cell.length_c   1.000
_cell.angle_alpha   90.00
_cell.angle_beta   90.00
_cell.angle_gamma   90.00
#
_symmetry.space_group_name_H-M   'P 1'
#
loop_
_entity.id
_entity.type
_entity.pdbx_description
1 polymer ?
#
loop_
_entity_poly.entity_id
_entity_poly.type
_entity_poly.pdbx_seq_one_letter_code
_entity_poly.pdbx_strand_id
1 'polypeptide(L)'
;MADVGYTIDDFYRFFYIPGIGHCSGGADAPGHENIPAGVPGYNDRYQHAISALLVWTEKDNPPDYLVGTKFEDDDGSIVRECPICPYPNRPHTWVEM
;
A
#
# COMPACT_ATOMS: atom_id res chain seq x y z
N MET A 1 34.31 8.17 13.44
CA MET A 1 32.87 8.07 13.16
C MET A 1 32.75 7.44 11.80
N ALA A 2 32.36 6.17 11.72
CA ALA A 2 32.15 5.52 10.44
C ALA A 2 30.91 6.15 9.79
N ASP A 3 31.03 6.49 8.50
CA ASP A 3 29.91 6.82 7.65
C ASP A 3 28.99 5.59 7.62
N VAL A 4 27.89 5.62 8.36
CA VAL A 4 26.86 4.58 8.26
C VAL A 4 26.19 4.84 6.93
N GLY A 5 26.56 4.06 5.92
CA GLY A 5 26.03 4.19 4.57
C GLY A 5 24.55 3.84 4.58
N TYR A 6 23.68 4.85 4.66
CA TYR A 6 22.25 4.70 4.46
C TYR A 6 21.94 4.75 2.97
N THR A 7 21.07 3.84 2.54
CA THR A 7 20.40 3.89 1.25
C THR A 7 19.07 4.65 1.38
N ILE A 8 18.48 5.04 0.25
CA ILE A 8 17.17 5.69 0.25
C ILE A 8 16.09 4.79 0.87
N ASP A 9 16.16 3.48 0.64
CA ASP A 9 15.15 2.51 1.07
C ASP A 9 15.10 2.31 2.61
N ASP A 10 16.14 2.77 3.31
CA ASP A 10 16.22 2.73 4.78
C ASP A 10 15.28 3.75 5.45
N PHE A 11 14.88 4.80 4.74
CA PHE A 11 14.04 5.87 5.31
C PHE A 11 12.92 6.37 4.38
N TYR A 12 12.95 6.03 3.10
CA TYR A 12 11.96 6.48 2.12
C TYR A 12 11.58 5.34 1.16
N ARG A 13 10.27 5.12 1.02
CA ARG A 13 9.70 4.22 0.02
C ARG A 13 8.57 4.91 -0.72
N PHE A 14 8.60 4.85 -2.04
CA PHE A 14 7.54 5.37 -2.90
C PHE A 14 6.68 4.21 -3.41
N PHE A 15 5.37 4.28 -3.21
CA PHE A 15 4.42 3.28 -3.70
C PHE A 15 3.61 3.87 -4.85
N TYR A 16 3.83 3.35 -6.05
CA TYR A 16 3.06 3.74 -7.23
C TYR A 16 1.78 2.90 -7.32
N ILE A 17 0.62 3.55 -7.22
CA ILE A 17 -0.68 2.89 -7.30
C ILE A 17 -1.25 3.08 -8.71
N PRO A 18 -1.29 2.04 -9.56
CA PRO A 18 -1.76 2.18 -10.92
C PRO A 18 -3.27 2.39 -10.94
N GLY A 19 -3.75 3.28 -11.81
CA GLY A 19 -5.19 3.52 -12.01
C GLY A 19 -5.84 4.47 -11.01
N ILE A 20 -5.18 4.80 -9.89
CA ILE A 20 -5.76 5.73 -8.90
C ILE A 20 -5.85 7.16 -9.45
N GLY A 21 -6.95 7.84 -9.14
CA GLY A 21 -7.13 9.27 -9.41
C GLY A 21 -6.33 10.16 -8.45
N HIS A 22 -6.64 11.46 -8.46
CA HIS A 22 -6.07 12.39 -7.49
C HIS A 22 -6.63 12.07 -6.10
N CYS A 23 -5.77 11.53 -5.23
CA CYS A 23 -6.07 11.07 -3.86
C CYS A 23 -7.00 9.86 -3.74
N SER A 24 -8.03 9.74 -4.58
CA SER A 24 -8.98 8.63 -4.58
C SER A 24 -9.63 8.46 -5.95
N GLY A 25 -10.49 7.45 -6.07
CA GLY A 25 -11.17 7.08 -7.31
C GLY A 25 -10.19 6.59 -8.38
N GLY A 26 -10.63 6.66 -9.64
CA GLY A 26 -9.88 6.15 -10.78
C GLY A 26 -10.36 4.78 -11.23
N ALA A 27 -10.27 4.52 -12.53
CA ALA A 27 -10.79 3.30 -13.13
C ALA A 27 -9.87 2.12 -12.78
N ASP A 28 -10.43 1.12 -12.11
CA ASP A 28 -9.74 -0.13 -11.77
C ASP A 28 -8.45 0.06 -10.97
N ALA A 29 -8.44 1.05 -10.08
CA ALA A 29 -7.35 1.27 -9.14
C ALA A 29 -7.44 0.31 -7.95
N PRO A 30 -6.36 -0.41 -7.59
CA PRO A 30 -6.33 -1.14 -6.35
C PRO A 30 -6.29 -0.14 -5.19
N GLY A 31 -7.24 -0.25 -4.29
CA GLY A 31 -7.18 0.48 -3.03
C GLY A 31 -7.47 1.97 -3.08
N HIS A 32 -8.29 2.40 -4.04
CA HIS A 32 -8.66 3.81 -4.22
C HIS A 32 -9.33 4.45 -2.98
N GLU A 33 -9.90 3.61 -2.12
CA GLU A 33 -10.61 4.00 -0.90
C GLU A 33 -9.85 3.66 0.39
N ASN A 34 -8.90 2.72 0.33
CA ASN A 34 -8.23 2.18 1.52
C ASN A 34 -6.78 2.65 1.70
N ILE A 35 -6.14 3.26 0.68
CA ILE A 35 -4.85 3.93 0.86
C ILE A 35 -5.06 5.44 0.79
N PRO A 36 -4.79 6.21 1.87
CA PRO A 36 -4.05 5.84 3.08
C PRO A 36 -4.89 5.36 4.29
N ALA A 37 -6.23 5.49 4.22
CA ALA A 37 -7.12 5.49 5.39
C ALA A 37 -7.52 4.11 5.95
N GLY A 38 -7.12 3.02 5.30
CA GLY A 38 -7.42 1.63 5.69
C GLY A 38 -8.71 1.07 5.15
N VAL A 39 -8.84 -0.24 5.33
CA VAL A 39 -10.10 -0.96 5.11
C VAL A 39 -10.84 -1.07 6.44
N PRO A 40 -12.14 -0.73 6.52
CA PRO A 40 -12.95 -0.98 7.71
C PRO A 40 -12.88 -2.46 8.15
N GLY A 41 -12.59 -2.70 9.43
CA GLY A 41 -12.45 -4.06 9.98
C GLY A 41 -11.05 -4.66 9.84
N TYR A 42 -10.16 -4.05 9.06
CA TYR A 42 -8.75 -4.41 9.01
C TYR A 42 -7.95 -3.37 9.79
N ASN A 43 -7.19 -3.83 10.79
CA ASN A 43 -6.30 -2.97 11.56
C ASN A 43 -4.89 -3.56 11.54
N ASP A 44 -4.35 -3.66 10.33
CA ASP A 44 -3.02 -4.18 10.08
C ASP A 44 -2.17 -3.14 9.33
N ARG A 45 -0.91 -3.49 9.11
CA ARG A 45 0.09 -2.65 8.46
C ARG A 45 0.09 -2.73 6.93
N TYR A 46 -0.67 -3.64 6.33
CA TYR A 46 -0.63 -3.89 4.89
C TYR A 46 -1.75 -3.10 4.20
N GLN A 47 -2.96 -3.11 4.75
CA GLN A 47 -4.12 -2.41 4.20
C GLN A 47 -4.22 -0.94 4.66
N HIS A 48 -3.42 -0.49 5.62
CA HIS A 48 -3.46 0.88 6.18
C HIS A 48 -2.06 1.51 6.21
N ALA A 49 -1.80 2.48 5.32
CA ALA A 49 -0.47 3.05 5.13
C ALA A 49 0.07 3.78 6.38
N ILE A 50 -0.80 4.41 7.17
CA ILE A 50 -0.40 5.04 8.43
C ILE A 50 0.06 3.98 9.44
N SER A 51 -0.61 2.82 9.50
CA SER A 51 -0.21 1.70 10.36
C SER A 51 1.13 1.11 9.89
N ALA A 52 1.36 1.04 8.58
CA ALA A 52 2.66 0.68 8.01
C ALA A 52 3.76 1.61 8.50
N LEU A 53 3.51 2.93 8.50
CA LEU A 53 4.46 3.94 8.95
C LEU A 53 4.73 3.85 10.46
N LEU A 54 3.70 3.62 11.28
CA LEU A 54 3.83 3.35 12.72
C LEU A 54 4.73 2.13 12.96
N VAL A 55 4.44 1.01 12.30
CA VAL A 55 5.23 -0.23 12.45
C VAL A 55 6.67 -0.04 11.99
N TRP A 56 6.90 0.69 10.89
CA TRP A 56 8.26 1.02 10.46
C TRP A 56 9.01 1.83 11.52
N THR A 57 8.38 2.90 12.01
CA THR A 57 9.02 3.85 12.95
C THR A 57 9.27 3.23 14.32
N GLU A 58 8.32 2.47 14.85
CA GLU A 58 8.37 1.97 16.23
C GLU A 58 9.02 0.59 16.36
N LYS A 59 9.05 -0.19 15.29
CA LYS A 59 9.51 -1.59 15.31
C LYS A 59 10.62 -1.89 14.31
N ASP A 60 11.18 -0.85 13.67
CA ASP A 60 12.23 -0.97 12.65
C ASP A 60 11.87 -1.97 11.55
N ASN A 61 10.61 -1.94 11.13
CA ASN A 61 10.04 -2.92 10.21
C ASN A 61 9.40 -2.20 9.01
N PRO A 62 10.17 -1.89 7.96
CA PRO A 62 9.68 -1.17 6.80
C PRO A 62 8.69 -2.01 5.96
N PRO A 63 7.74 -1.38 5.23
CA PRO A 63 6.77 -2.10 4.42
C PRO A 63 7.35 -2.54 3.07
N ASP A 64 7.47 -3.85 2.83
CA ASP A 64 7.91 -4.40 1.54
C ASP A 64 6.81 -4.36 0.46
N TYR A 65 5.57 -4.20 0.89
CA TYR A 65 4.39 -3.94 0.06
C TYR A 65 3.28 -3.32 0.91
N LEU A 66 2.30 -2.71 0.24
CA LEU A 66 0.99 -2.38 0.79
C LEU A 66 -0.07 -3.18 0.03
N VAL A 67 -1.29 -3.29 0.56
CA VAL A 67 -2.40 -3.99 -0.10
C VAL A 67 -3.51 -3.00 -0.42
N GLY A 68 -3.75 -2.79 -1.71
CA GLY A 68 -4.91 -2.08 -2.19
C GLY A 68 -6.09 -3.04 -2.34
N THR A 69 -7.24 -2.68 -1.76
CA THR A 69 -8.46 -3.50 -1.79
C THR A 69 -9.52 -2.82 -2.64
N LYS A 70 -10.26 -3.57 -3.45
CA LYS A 70 -11.42 -3.12 -4.21
C LYS A 70 -12.67 -3.77 -3.62
N PHE A 71 -13.67 -2.98 -3.29
CA PHE A 71 -14.97 -3.47 -2.81
C PHE A 71 -16.01 -3.51 -3.93
N GLU A 72 -17.03 -4.36 -3.76
CA GLU A 72 -18.28 -4.28 -4.52
C GLU A 72 -19.07 -3.05 -4.05
N ASP A 73 -19.69 -2.34 -5.00
CA ASP A 73 -20.44 -1.11 -4.70
C ASP A 73 -21.68 -1.38 -3.84
N ASP A 74 -22.27 -2.58 -3.95
CA ASP A 74 -23.58 -2.89 -3.36
C ASP A 74 -23.51 -3.36 -1.90
N ASP A 75 -22.57 -4.24 -1.55
CA ASP A 75 -22.52 -4.89 -0.23
C ASP A 75 -21.19 -4.69 0.52
N GLY A 76 -20.22 -4.01 -0.09
CA GLY A 76 -18.90 -3.79 0.50
C GLY A 76 -18.07 -5.08 0.64
N SER A 77 -18.42 -6.15 -0.06
CA SER A 77 -17.60 -7.35 -0.13
C SER A 77 -16.31 -7.09 -0.91
N ILE A 78 -15.24 -7.81 -0.56
CA ILE A 78 -13.95 -7.66 -1.25
C ILE A 78 -14.03 -8.36 -2.61
N VAL A 79 -13.90 -7.58 -3.68
CA VAL A 79 -13.80 -8.08 -5.05
C VAL A 79 -12.39 -8.58 -5.32
N ARG A 80 -11.40 -7.82 -4.86
CA ARG A 80 -10.00 -8.09 -5.14
C ARG A 80 -9.06 -7.36 -4.19
N GLU A 81 -7.92 -7.97 -3.93
CA GLU A 81 -6.77 -7.36 -3.27
C GLU A 81 -5.56 -7.40 -4.21
N CYS A 82 -4.74 -6.35 -4.19
CA CYS A 82 -3.54 -6.24 -5.00
C CYS A 82 -2.36 -5.76 -4.16
N PRO A 83 -1.23 -6.50 -4.13
CA PRO A 83 -0.02 -6.01 -3.50
C PRO A 83 0.60 -4.88 -4.34
N ILE A 84 0.88 -3.77 -3.69
CA ILE A 84 1.52 -2.59 -4.24
C ILE A 84 2.97 -2.58 -3.76
N CYS A 85 3.90 -2.73 -4.70
CA CYS A 85 5.33 -2.79 -4.41
C CYS A 85 5.95 -1.39 -4.31
N PRO A 86 7.03 -1.22 -3.53
CA PRO A 86 7.81 0.01 -3.54
C PRO A 86 8.56 0.13 -4.87
N TYR A 87 8.52 1.31 -5.47
CA TYR A 87 9.30 1.65 -6.66
C TYR A 87 10.80 1.42 -6.41
N PRO A 88 11.57 0.90 -7.38
CA PRO A 88 11.25 0.69 -8.79
C PRO A 88 10.56 -0.65 -9.10
N ASN A 89 10.27 -1.47 -8.08
CA ASN A 89 9.50 -2.68 -8.31
C ASN A 89 8.11 -2.31 -8.80
N ARG A 90 7.62 -3.07 -9.79
CA ARG A 90 6.32 -2.83 -10.37
C ARG A 90 5.29 -3.60 -9.54
N PRO A 91 4.15 -2.98 -9.18
CA PRO A 91 3.03 -3.75 -8.66
C PRO A 91 2.66 -4.80 -9.72
N HIS A 92 2.31 -6.00 -9.25
CA HIS A 92 1.75 -7.00 -10.16
C HIS A 92 0.44 -6.41 -10.69
N THR A 93 0.41 -6.04 -11.97
CA THR A 93 -0.83 -5.66 -12.65
C THR A 93 -1.80 -6.81 -12.49
N TRP A 94 -3.03 -6.53 -12.03
CA TRP A 94 -4.13 -7.47 -11.81
C TRP A 94 -3.89 -8.87 -12.41
N VAL A 95 -3.19 -9.74 -11.67
CA VAL A 95 -3.07 -11.14 -12.06
C VAL A 95 -4.37 -11.77 -11.56
N GLU A 96 -5.17 -12.34 -12.45
CA GLU A 96 -6.17 -13.31 -12.01
C GLU A 96 -5.44 -14.39 -11.21
N MET A 97 -5.86 -14.60 -9.97
CA MET A 97 -5.35 -15.70 -9.14
C MET A 97 -5.64 -17.04 -9.82
#